data_AF-A0A244CUH0-F1
#
_entry.id   AF-A0A244CUH0-F1
#
_cell.length_a   1.000
_cell.length_b   1.000
_cell.length_c   1.000
_cell.angle_alpha   90.00
_cell.angle_beta   90.00
_cell.angle_gamma   90.00
#
_symmetry.space_group_name_H-M   'P 1'
#
loop_
_entity.id
_entity.type
_entity.pdbx_description
1 polymer ?
#
loop_
_entity_poly.entity_id
_entity_poly.type
_entity_poly.pdbx_seq_one_letter_code
_entity_poly.pdbx_strand_id
1 'polypeptide(L)'
;MSWQGSFAAEIRAFKSIAEFGVFASQPGTQVACHFDVQYRQNADPYSGVKKDKITLITFLRIDVAGMAQGCVFVLNGQSYSLNVIDDEDEISVSYVVL
;
A
#
# COMPACT_ATOMS: atom_id res chain seq x y z
N MET A 1 29.45 -11.37 -16.96
CA MET A 1 28.13 -12.01 -16.78
C MET A 1 27.23 -11.01 -16.10
N SER A 2 26.38 -10.31 -16.86
CA SER A 2 25.44 -9.32 -16.33
C SER A 2 24.18 -10.04 -15.87
N TRP A 3 23.89 -9.93 -14.57
CA TRP A 3 22.67 -10.44 -13.95
C TRP A 3 21.51 -9.54 -14.39
N GLN A 4 20.76 -9.97 -15.41
CA GLN A 4 19.46 -9.38 -15.73
C GLN A 4 18.46 -9.87 -14.68
N GLY A 5 18.27 -9.09 -13.62
CA GLY A 5 17.26 -9.36 -12.61
C GLY A 5 15.88 -9.37 -13.26
N SER A 6 15.25 -10.53 -13.32
CA SER A 6 13.88 -10.67 -13.81
C SER A 6 12.93 -10.04 -12.79
N PHE A 7 12.39 -8.86 -13.11
CA PHE A 7 11.23 -8.27 -12.42
C PHE A 7 9.97 -9.06 -12.81
N ALA A 8 9.82 -10.29 -12.32
CA ALA A 8 8.58 -11.03 -12.43
C ALA A 8 7.63 -10.60 -11.30
N ALA A 9 7.06 -9.40 -11.43
CA ALA A 9 5.90 -8.99 -10.64
C ALA A 9 4.66 -9.75 -11.15
N GLU A 10 4.57 -11.04 -10.83
CA GLU A 10 3.43 -11.88 -11.19
C GLU A 10 2.44 -12.01 -10.03
N ILE A 11 1.46 -11.10 -10.02
CA ILE A 11 0.03 -11.36 -10.25
C ILE A 11 -0.77 -10.22 -9.63
N ARG A 12 -1.31 -9.38 -10.53
CA ARG A 12 -2.29 -8.33 -10.29
C ARG A 12 -3.60 -8.96 -9.82
N ALA A 13 -3.92 -8.89 -8.54
CA ALA A 13 -5.29 -9.07 -8.08
C ALA A 13 -5.96 -7.69 -8.00
N PHE A 14 -6.38 -7.14 -9.15
CA PHE A 14 -7.28 -5.97 -9.17
C PHE A 14 -8.61 -6.38 -8.52
N LYS A 15 -8.71 -6.26 -7.21
CA LYS A 15 -9.98 -6.24 -6.48
C LYS A 15 -10.17 -4.86 -5.89
N SER A 16 -10.10 -3.85 -6.77
CA SER A 16 -10.32 -2.45 -6.48
C SER A 16 -11.81 -2.22 -6.18
N ILE A 17 -12.25 -2.54 -4.97
CA ILE A 17 -13.45 -1.94 -4.40
C ILE A 17 -12.95 -0.72 -3.64
N ALA A 18 -13.51 0.46 -3.90
CA ALA A 18 -13.25 1.62 -3.06
C ALA A 18 -13.69 1.29 -1.64
N GLU A 19 -12.74 1.20 -0.73
CA GLU A 19 -12.99 1.03 0.69
C GLU A 19 -12.94 2.39 1.38
N PHE A 20 -13.60 2.48 2.54
CA PHE A 20 -13.66 3.71 3.32
C PHE A 20 -12.99 3.49 4.66
N GLY A 21 -11.94 4.27 4.92
CA GLY A 21 -11.27 4.31 6.22
C GLY A 21 -11.27 5.71 6.81
N VAL A 22 -10.69 5.83 7.99
CA VAL A 22 -10.59 7.10 8.73
C VAL A 22 -9.16 7.30 9.25
N PHE A 23 -8.70 8.55 9.30
CA PHE A 23 -7.46 8.84 10.03
C PHE A 23 -7.73 8.83 11.53
N ALA A 24 -6.84 8.21 12.30
CA ALA A 24 -6.93 8.20 13.76
C ALA A 24 -6.87 9.62 14.36
N SER A 25 -6.20 10.55 13.68
CA SER A 25 -6.12 11.97 14.05
C SER A 25 -7.41 12.75 13.75
N GLN A 26 -8.28 12.24 12.88
CA GLN A 26 -9.54 12.86 12.49
C GLN A 26 -10.68 11.83 12.51
N PRO A 27 -11.08 11.35 13.71
CA PRO A 27 -12.17 10.40 13.83
C PRO A 27 -13.48 11.07 13.37
N GLY A 28 -13.96 10.68 12.19
CA GLY A 28 -15.20 11.21 11.59
C GLY A 28 -15.07 11.57 10.11
N THR A 29 -13.85 11.82 9.62
CA THR A 29 -13.61 12.07 8.19
C THR A 29 -13.38 10.74 7.47
N GLN A 30 -14.39 10.25 6.75
CA GLN A 30 -14.23 9.07 5.91
C GLN A 30 -13.48 9.44 4.63
N VAL A 31 -12.48 8.61 4.31
CA VAL A 31 -11.64 8.77 3.13
C VAL A 31 -11.76 7.51 2.29
N ALA A 32 -12.08 7.70 1.02
CA ALA A 32 -12.09 6.62 0.04
C ALA A 32 -10.65 6.26 -0.34
N CYS A 33 -10.33 4.98 -0.28
CA CYS A 33 -9.06 4.43 -0.69
C CYS A 33 -9.26 3.11 -1.44
N HIS A 34 -8.31 2.77 -2.31
CA HIS A 34 -8.14 1.39 -2.74
C HIS A 34 -7.22 0.68 -1.76
N PHE A 35 -7.64 -0.52 -1.36
CA PHE A 35 -6.88 -1.38 -0.49
C PHE A 35 -6.45 -2.63 -1.26
N ASP A 36 -5.15 -2.89 -1.29
CA ASP A 36 -4.58 -4.01 -2.03
C ASP A 36 -3.56 -4.76 -1.16
N VAL A 37 -3.49 -6.08 -1.35
CA VAL A 37 -2.53 -6.94 -0.68
C VAL A 37 -1.74 -7.67 -1.74
N GLN A 38 -0.48 -7.27 -1.87
CA GLN A 38 0.49 -7.86 -2.78
C GLN A 38 1.48 -8.75 -2.03
N TYR A 39 2.22 -9.55 -2.79
CA TYR A 39 3.30 -10.37 -2.25
C TYR A 39 4.56 -10.13 -3.08
N ARG A 40 5.62 -9.65 -2.43
CA ARG A 40 6.94 -9.52 -3.03
C ARG A 40 7.70 -10.83 -2.84
N GLN A 41 8.16 -11.40 -3.94
CA GLN A 41 9.10 -12.52 -3.90
C GLN A 41 10.52 -11.98 -3.84
N ASN A 42 11.19 -12.21 -2.71
CA ASN A 42 12.60 -11.94 -2.53
C ASN A 42 13.36 -13.27 -2.55
N ALA A 43 14.56 -13.28 -3.14
CA ALA A 43 15.45 -14.44 -3.03
C ALA A 43 15.89 -14.58 -1.57
N ASP A 44 15.65 -15.75 -0.98
CA ASP A 44 16.14 -16.08 0.36
C ASP A 44 17.28 -17.10 0.25
N PRO A 45 18.46 -16.82 0.82
CA PRO A 45 19.60 -17.74 0.79
C PRO A 45 19.33 -19.12 1.41
N TYR A 46 18.28 -19.30 2.20
CA TYR A 46 17.97 -20.58 2.86
C TYR A 46 16.82 -21.36 2.22
N SER A 47 15.72 -20.70 1.86
CA SER A 47 14.51 -21.37 1.32
C SER A 47 14.33 -21.23 -0.20
N GLY A 48 15.20 -20.48 -0.88
CA GLY A 48 15.14 -20.24 -2.33
C GLY A 48 14.17 -19.13 -2.74
N VAL A 49 13.03 -18.99 -2.05
CA VAL A 49 12.06 -17.91 -2.29
C VAL A 49 11.35 -17.52 -0.99
N LYS A 50 11.46 -16.24 -0.59
CA LYS A 50 10.67 -15.64 0.49
C LYS A 50 9.56 -14.77 -0.09
N LYS A 51 8.34 -14.98 0.38
CA LYS A 51 7.18 -14.14 0.05
C LYS A 51 6.92 -13.16 1.19
N ASP A 52 7.24 -11.89 0.97
CA ASP A 52 6.92 -10.81 1.90
C ASP A 52 5.55 -10.24 1.51
N LYS A 53 4.60 -10.26 2.44
CA LYS A 53 3.29 -9.61 2.26
C LYS A 53 3.49 -8.10 2.26
N ILE A 54 2.94 -7.43 1.26
CA ILE A 54 2.93 -5.97 1.14
C ILE A 54 1.48 -5.54 1.08
N THR A 55 1.10 -4.60 1.92
CA THR A 55 -0.23 -3.99 1.84
C THR A 55 -0.07 -2.62 1.19
N LEU A 56 -0.94 -2.28 0.24
CA LEU A 56 -0.95 -1.01 -0.47
C LEU A 56 -2.27 -0.30 -0.20
N ILE A 57 -2.16 0.97 0.18
CA ILE A 57 -3.31 1.85 0.41
C ILE A 57 -3.17 3.04 -0.53
N THR A 58 -4.05 3.11 -1.53
CA THR A 58 -4.07 4.21 -2.50
C THR A 58 -5.22 5.14 -2.19
N PHE A 59 -4.91 6.39 -1.83
CA PHE A 59 -5.91 7.42 -1.61
C PHE A 59 -6.37 8.01 -2.95
N LEU A 60 -7.68 8.12 -3.14
CA LEU A 60 -8.28 8.62 -4.40
C LEU A 60 -8.38 10.15 -4.47
N ARG A 61 -7.75 10.86 -3.52
CA ARG A 61 -7.72 12.32 -3.46
C ARG A 61 -6.36 12.80 -2.95
N ILE A 62 -5.64 13.54 -3.77
CA ILE A 62 -4.30 14.07 -3.45
C ILE A 62 -4.32 15.03 -2.26
N ASP A 63 -5.38 15.83 -2.09
CA ASP A 63 -5.54 16.76 -0.95
C ASP A 63 -5.44 16.04 0.40
N VAL A 64 -5.83 14.77 0.43
CA VAL A 64 -5.83 13.92 1.61
C VAL A 64 -4.47 13.24 1.80
N ALA A 65 -3.79 12.94 0.70
CA ALA A 65 -2.49 12.28 0.71
C ALA A 65 -1.39 13.12 1.37
N GLY A 66 -1.35 14.43 1.11
CA GLY A 66 -0.36 15.32 1.73
C GLY A 66 -0.44 15.35 3.27
N MET A 67 -1.59 15.00 3.85
CA MET A 67 -1.78 14.91 5.31
C MET A 67 -1.59 13.48 5.85
N ALA A 68 -1.51 12.48 4.98
CA ALA A 68 -1.56 11.07 5.36
C ALA A 68 -0.20 10.54 5.83
N GLN A 69 0.91 11.13 5.39
CA GLN A 69 2.24 10.68 5.78
C GLN A 69 2.47 10.82 7.29
N GLY A 70 2.92 9.73 7.93
CA GLY A 70 3.14 9.67 9.37
C GLY A 70 1.85 9.55 10.20
N CYS A 71 0.69 9.47 9.55
CA CYS A 71 -0.58 9.23 10.22
C CYS A 71 -0.90 7.73 10.30
N VAL A 72 -1.77 7.40 11.24
CA VAL A 72 -2.40 6.08 11.35
C VAL A 72 -3.75 6.13 10.65
N PHE A 73 -3.95 5.24 9.68
CA PHE A 73 -5.19 5.08 8.94
C PHE A 73 -5.88 3.80 9.38
N VAL A 74 -7.16 3.90 9.76
CA VAL A 74 -7.96 2.77 10.22
C VAL A 74 -8.91 2.34 9.10
N LEU A 75 -8.77 1.09 8.68
CA LEU A 75 -9.57 0.49 7.62
C LEU A 75 -10.00 -0.91 8.04
N ASN A 76 -11.29 -1.24 7.90
CA ASN A 76 -11.88 -2.52 8.32
C ASN A 76 -11.54 -2.92 9.78
N GLY A 77 -11.38 -1.94 10.67
CA GLY A 77 -11.00 -2.15 12.07
C GLY A 77 -9.52 -2.47 12.31
N GLN A 78 -8.68 -2.42 11.27
CA GLN A 78 -7.22 -2.53 11.37
C GLN A 78 -6.56 -1.16 11.22
N SER A 79 -5.49 -0.93 11.98
CA SER A 79 -4.70 0.29 11.94
C SER A 79 -3.45 0.10 11.09
N TYR A 80 -3.20 1.02 10.16
CA TYR A 80 -2.08 1.02 9.24
C TYR A 80 -1.27 2.31 9.38
N SER A 81 0.05 2.18 9.55
CA SER A 81 0.96 3.32 9.70
C SER A 81 1.54 3.73 8.35
N LEU A 82 1.13 4.88 7.83
CA LEU A 82 1.46 5.34 6.48
C LEU A 82 2.83 6.02 6.44
N ASN A 83 3.91 5.23 6.33
CA ASN A 83 5.28 5.73 6.44
C ASN A 83 6.05 5.78 5.12
N VAL A 84 5.72 4.89 4.17
CA VAL A 84 6.46 4.74 2.91
C VAL A 84 5.52 5.03 1.75
N ILE A 85 5.81 6.08 0.99
CA ILE A 85 5.12 6.39 -0.27
C ILE A 85 5.70 5.48 -1.35
N ASP A 86 4.82 4.78 -2.07
CA ASP A 86 5.16 3.91 -3.20
C ASP A 86 5.09 4.68 -4.51
N ASP A 87 3.99 5.42 -4.70
CA ASP A 87 3.71 6.17 -5.92
C ASP A 87 2.84 7.40 -5.62
N GLU A 88 3.04 8.46 -6.39
CA GLU A 88 2.30 9.73 -6.29
C GLU A 88 2.01 10.27 -7.69
N ASP A 89 0.72 10.31 -8.02
CA ASP A 89 0.17 10.90 -9.24
C ASP A 89 -0.69 12.13 -8.88
N GLU A 90 -1.05 12.94 -9.88
CA GLU A 90 -1.83 14.18 -9.72
C GLU A 90 -3.18 14.01 -8.98
N ILE A 91 -3.71 12.78 -8.93
CA ILE A 91 -5.01 12.46 -8.35
C ILE A 91 -4.96 11.45 -7.20
N SER A 92 -3.83 10.77 -6.98
CA SER A 92 -3.75 9.68 -6.01
C SER A 92 -2.35 9.46 -5.46
N VAL A 93 -2.28 8.99 -4.22
CA VAL A 93 -1.02 8.60 -3.58
C VAL A 93 -1.17 7.23 -2.96
N SER A 94 -0.17 6.38 -3.21
CA SER A 94 -0.10 5.01 -2.74
C SER A 94 0.93 4.87 -1.63
N TYR A 95 0.53 4.21 -0.55
CA TYR A 95 1.41 3.91 0.58
C TYR A 95 1.62 2.41 0.71
N VAL A 96 2.88 2.02 0.91
CA VAL A 96 3.22 0.66 1.34
C VAL A 96 3.17 0.59 2.86
N VAL A 97 2.37 -0.37 3.35
CA VAL A 97 2.21 -0.71 4.75
C VAL A 97 2.57 -2.18 4.98
N LEU A 98 3.49 -2.41 5.93
CA LEU A 98 4.07 -3.71 6.28
C LEU A 98 3.53 -4.21 7.62
#